data_AF-A0A2V6UDT0-F1
#
_entry.id   AF-A0A2V6UDT0-F1
#
_cell.length_a   1.000
_cell.length_b   1.000
_cell.length_c   1.000
_cell.angle_alpha   90.00
_cell.angle_beta   90.00
_cell.angle_gamma   90.00
#
_symmetry.space_group_name_H-M   'P 1'
#
loop_
_entity.id
_entity.type
_entity.pdbx_description
1 polymer ?
#
loop_
_entity_poly.entity_id
_entity_poly.type
_entity_poly.pdbx_seq_one_letter_code
_entity_poly.pdbx_strand_id
1 'polypeptide(L)'
;EQGCVEPALRARRLTPGERPDIEDEIRRSVSLAAAKLTPTPQVTVLLSNGTSLVAQILKFSPPLLLDASGQPLPDSGRDLALLRIPAGTYPALPVMDRDPNLGDPVHILGFPGVVLTHELLSKSARLEASVTNGEVSGFKQDAIGHAPAAHGNSGGPAITDDATVVGVMTFISLSPTGGAVQGFNFLIPAKDVRGFLRGTDVRAGESRFNPVWSAGVAALLDGRYATALARFREADRLLPGLADVKRATAEAEDKIRHPPPRPFPWAWATAGMVTLLSLGAWGGLGARRWWRNRFRIHPGGVIDFLETGRSPVLLDVRSRTDYETSPLKLPGAIRLDPDEVARGRVDVVLDPKQLIVTYCTSPEEQTSALVTRLLRQRGFTNVHILKGGLGGWTNARLPVEAKSHLPSIGIEMYRNLTLGDIERRRFAPGAVIFREGDDAHGEAYVVHAGTVEIRKRFDGAERRLNTMGEGELLGEMALFRKAPRSASAVAASEVELLVVRSERLEWLIRNRPQLTLEVLKRLSDQIVSADRDRAGSPG
;
A
#
# COMPACT_ATOMS: atom_id res chain seq x y z
N GLU A 1 21.74 -54.39 9.72
CA GLU A 1 20.36 -54.79 10.03
C GLU A 1 20.04 -56.23 9.68
N GLN A 2 19.38 -56.52 8.55
CA GLN A 2 18.75 -57.82 8.29
C GLN A 2 19.72 -59.00 8.12
N GLY A 3 20.94 -58.75 7.63
CA GLY A 3 21.91 -59.83 7.36
C GLY A 3 22.75 -60.28 8.57
N CYS A 4 22.90 -59.44 9.60
CA CYS A 4 23.83 -59.70 10.70
C CYS A 4 23.25 -59.39 12.08
N VAL A 5 22.47 -58.32 12.22
CA VAL A 5 21.93 -57.85 13.50
C VAL A 5 20.66 -58.62 13.86
N GLU A 6 19.70 -58.72 12.94
CA GLU A 6 18.45 -59.47 13.19
C GLU A 6 18.66 -60.98 13.48
N PRO A 7 19.53 -61.71 12.76
CA PRO A 7 19.80 -63.11 13.08
C PRO A 7 20.46 -63.28 14.45
N ALA A 8 21.36 -62.38 14.83
CA ALA A 8 22.04 -62.39 16.13
C ALA A 8 21.08 -62.07 17.30
N LEU A 9 20.14 -61.14 17.09
CA LEU A 9 19.08 -60.84 18.06
C LEU A 9 18.12 -62.04 18.21
N ARG A 10 17.68 -62.65 17.10
CA ARG A 10 16.83 -63.86 17.14
C ARG A 10 17.51 -65.03 17.84
N ALA A 11 18.81 -65.24 17.61
CA ALA A 11 19.58 -66.27 18.31
C ALA A 11 19.61 -66.05 19.83
N ARG A 12 19.54 -64.79 20.28
CA ARG A 12 19.45 -64.40 21.69
C ARG A 12 18.00 -64.26 22.19
N ARG A 13 17.00 -64.61 21.37
CA ARG A 13 15.56 -64.44 21.64
C ARG A 13 15.14 -63.01 21.99
N LEU A 14 15.86 -62.04 21.42
CA LEU A 14 15.57 -60.62 21.61
C LEU A 14 14.88 -60.07 20.37
N THR A 15 13.93 -59.17 20.58
CA THR A 15 13.29 -58.39 19.51
C THR A 15 14.04 -57.06 19.29
N PRO A 16 14.08 -56.52 18.06
CA PRO A 16 14.74 -55.24 17.79
C PRO A 16 14.19 -54.12 18.69
N GLY A 17 15.08 -53.35 19.32
CA GLY A 17 14.73 -52.27 20.25
C GLY A 17 14.38 -52.68 21.68
N GLU A 18 14.32 -53.99 22.00
CA GLU A 18 14.06 -54.49 23.37
C GLU A 18 15.27 -54.26 24.30
N ARG A 19 16.49 -54.39 23.76
CA ARG A 19 17.76 -54.14 24.45
C ARG A 19 18.73 -53.36 23.55
N PRO A 20 18.61 -52.02 23.51
CA PRO A 20 19.40 -51.17 22.62
C PRO A 20 20.91 -51.26 22.85
N ASP A 21 21.31 -51.50 24.09
CA ASP A 21 22.69 -51.68 24.52
C ASP A 21 23.35 -52.92 23.90
N ILE A 22 22.63 -54.04 23.89
CA ILE A 22 23.08 -55.31 23.29
C ILE A 22 23.06 -55.21 21.76
N GLU A 23 22.06 -54.54 21.21
CA GLU A 23 21.94 -54.32 19.77
C GLU A 23 23.12 -53.48 19.24
N ASP A 24 23.52 -52.44 19.97
CA ASP A 24 24.71 -51.62 19.66
C ASP A 24 26.02 -52.40 19.79
N GLU A 25 26.14 -53.29 20.77
CA GLU A 25 27.29 -54.17 20.91
C GLU A 25 27.40 -55.16 19.73
N ILE A 26 26.27 -55.71 19.30
CA ILE A 26 26.18 -56.56 18.10
C ILE A 26 26.58 -55.76 16.86
N ARG A 27 26.07 -54.53 16.69
CA ARG A 27 26.43 -53.64 15.57
C ARG A 27 27.94 -53.38 15.51
N ARG A 28 28.60 -53.20 16.66
CA ARG A 28 30.06 -52.92 16.75
C ARG A 28 30.93 -54.16 16.54
N SER A 29 30.41 -55.36 16.79
CA SER A 29 31.15 -56.63 16.68
C SER A 29 31.08 -57.27 15.29
N VAL A 30 30.21 -56.79 14.40
CA VAL A 30 30.13 -57.27 13.02
C VAL A 30 31.32 -56.73 12.21
N SER A 31 32.34 -57.56 12.02
CA SER A 31 33.43 -57.28 11.08
C SER A 31 33.01 -57.61 9.64
N LEU A 32 32.92 -56.59 8.80
CA LEU A 32 32.59 -56.71 7.37
C LEU A 32 33.75 -57.23 6.51
N ALA A 33 34.92 -57.51 7.11
CA ALA A 33 36.17 -57.78 6.39
C ALA A 33 36.17 -59.05 5.51
N ALA A 34 35.22 -59.97 5.71
CA ALA A 34 35.07 -61.18 4.89
C ALA A 34 33.80 -61.20 4.01
N ALA A 35 32.99 -60.14 4.04
CA ALA A 35 31.72 -60.09 3.30
C ALA A 35 31.96 -59.63 1.86
N LYS A 36 31.79 -60.54 0.90
CA LYS A 36 31.77 -60.19 -0.53
C LYS A 36 30.41 -59.62 -0.89
N LEU A 37 30.25 -58.31 -0.70
CA LEU A 37 29.03 -57.59 -1.06
C LEU A 37 28.90 -57.54 -2.59
N THR A 38 27.86 -58.17 -3.12
CA THR A 38 27.48 -58.02 -4.53
C THR A 38 26.27 -57.09 -4.58
N PRO A 39 26.44 -55.78 -4.80
CA PRO A 39 25.32 -54.85 -4.84
C PRO A 39 24.44 -55.15 -6.05
N THR A 40 23.17 -55.43 -5.81
CA THR A 40 22.16 -55.49 -6.87
C THR A 40 21.38 -54.19 -6.85
N PRO A 41 21.36 -53.41 -7.95
CA PRO A 41 20.56 -52.19 -8.02
C PRO A 41 19.07 -52.56 -7.92
N GLN A 42 18.35 -51.88 -7.05
CA GLN A 42 16.92 -52.09 -6.83
C GLN A 42 16.25 -50.72 -6.69
N VAL A 43 15.12 -50.56 -7.36
CA VAL A 43 14.27 -49.38 -7.21
C VAL A 43 13.17 -49.70 -6.22
N THR A 44 12.89 -48.77 -5.32
CA THR A 44 11.90 -48.94 -4.26
C THR A 44 11.01 -47.71 -4.20
N VAL A 45 9.70 -47.92 -4.15
CA VAL A 45 8.70 -46.87 -3.94
C VAL A 45 8.30 -46.88 -2.48
N LEU A 46 8.48 -45.74 -1.81
CA LEU A 46 8.12 -45.54 -0.41
C LEU A 46 6.78 -44.81 -0.33
N LEU A 47 5.81 -45.43 0.33
CA LEU A 47 4.51 -44.81 0.56
C LEU A 47 4.52 -43.95 1.83
N SER A 48 3.59 -43.00 1.92
CA SER A 48 3.47 -42.08 3.08
C SER A 48 3.13 -42.79 4.40
N ASN A 49 2.62 -44.03 4.34
CA ASN A 49 2.41 -44.88 5.51
C ASN A 49 3.68 -45.63 5.97
N GLY A 50 4.84 -45.41 5.32
CA GLY A 50 6.11 -46.07 5.60
C GLY A 50 6.30 -47.42 4.90
N THR A 51 5.35 -47.87 4.07
CA THR A 51 5.48 -49.13 3.32
C THR A 51 6.50 -48.97 2.19
N SER A 52 7.44 -49.90 2.13
CA SER A 52 8.48 -49.97 1.11
C SER A 52 8.13 -51.03 0.07
N LEU A 53 7.93 -50.61 -1.18
CA LEU A 53 7.52 -51.48 -2.29
C LEU A 53 8.65 -51.61 -3.31
N VAL A 54 9.06 -52.83 -3.60
CA VAL A 54 10.02 -53.09 -4.67
C VAL A 54 9.40 -52.78 -6.03
N ALA A 55 10.06 -51.95 -6.82
CA ALA A 55 9.60 -51.55 -8.14
C ALA A 55 10.47 -52.12 -9.26
N GLN A 56 9.85 -52.48 -10.37
CA GLN A 56 10.51 -52.90 -11.61
C GLN A 56 10.42 -51.77 -12.64
N ILE A 57 11.51 -51.46 -13.33
CA ILE A 57 11.51 -50.49 -14.43
C ILE A 57 10.93 -51.18 -15.68
N LEU A 58 9.73 -50.78 -16.11
CA LEU A 58 9.09 -51.34 -17.31
C LEU A 58 9.50 -50.61 -18.58
N LYS A 59 9.66 -49.29 -18.49
CA LYS A 59 10.03 -48.42 -19.60
C LYS A 59 10.79 -47.24 -19.04
N PHE A 60 11.82 -46.76 -19.72
CA PHE A 60 12.46 -45.48 -19.37
C PHE A 60 12.89 -44.78 -20.65
N SER A 61 12.90 -43.45 -20.60
CA SER A 61 13.47 -42.61 -21.64
C SER A 61 14.98 -42.55 -21.41
N PRO A 62 15.82 -43.06 -22.32
CA PRO A 62 17.25 -42.79 -22.25
C PRO A 62 17.52 -41.29 -22.48
N PRO A 63 18.75 -40.81 -22.18
CA PRO A 63 19.22 -39.50 -22.63
C PRO A 63 18.99 -39.30 -24.13
N LEU A 64 18.98 -38.06 -24.60
CA LEU A 64 18.78 -37.78 -26.04
C LEU A 64 19.86 -38.50 -26.84
N LEU A 65 19.43 -39.49 -27.62
CA LEU A 65 20.29 -40.26 -28.53
C LEU A 65 19.78 -40.02 -29.94
N LEU A 66 20.70 -39.71 -30.85
CA LEU A 66 20.40 -39.47 -32.25
C LEU A 66 20.69 -40.74 -33.06
N ASP A 67 19.83 -41.04 -34.03
CA ASP A 67 20.08 -42.07 -35.02
C ASP A 67 21.14 -41.62 -36.05
N ALA A 68 21.48 -42.49 -36.98
CA ALA A 68 22.48 -42.20 -38.01
C ALA A 68 22.09 -41.06 -38.97
N SER A 69 20.81 -40.65 -38.99
CA SER A 69 20.30 -39.50 -39.75
C SER A 69 20.24 -38.21 -38.94
N GLY A 70 20.68 -38.24 -37.67
CA GLY A 70 20.62 -37.12 -36.75
C GLY A 70 19.23 -36.90 -36.13
N GLN A 71 18.30 -37.84 -36.29
CA GLN A 71 16.97 -37.76 -35.68
C GLN A 71 16.96 -38.38 -34.28
N PRO A 72 16.23 -37.82 -33.31
CA PRO A 72 16.09 -38.43 -31.99
C PRO A 72 15.51 -39.85 -32.07
N LEU A 73 16.13 -40.79 -31.37
CA LEU A 73 15.57 -42.13 -31.21
C LEU A 73 14.18 -42.05 -30.52
N PRO A 74 13.23 -42.93 -30.87
CA PRO A 74 11.90 -42.94 -30.26
C PRO A 74 11.98 -42.99 -28.72
N ASP A 75 11.18 -42.16 -28.06
CA ASP A 75 11.12 -42.01 -26.60
C ASP A 75 12.44 -41.61 -25.90
N SER A 76 13.46 -41.15 -26.63
CA SER A 76 14.70 -40.59 -26.05
C SER A 76 14.56 -39.11 -25.66
N GLY A 77 15.32 -38.66 -24.66
CA GLY A 77 15.42 -37.25 -24.26
C GLY A 77 14.25 -36.70 -23.44
N ARG A 78 13.31 -37.55 -22.99
CA ARG A 78 12.11 -37.15 -22.23
C ARG A 78 12.24 -37.24 -20.71
N ASP A 79 13.31 -37.85 -20.19
CA ASP A 79 13.58 -37.98 -18.74
C ASP A 79 12.40 -38.57 -17.92
N LEU A 80 11.71 -39.57 -18.51
CA LEU A 80 10.59 -40.30 -17.88
C LEU A 80 10.98 -41.76 -17.58
N ALA A 81 10.47 -42.29 -16.47
CA ALA A 81 10.52 -43.72 -16.17
C ALA A 81 9.15 -44.24 -15.74
N LEU A 82 8.77 -45.41 -16.25
CA LEU A 82 7.59 -46.16 -15.86
C LEU A 82 7.99 -47.29 -14.92
N LEU A 83 7.51 -47.20 -13.68
CA LEU A 83 7.78 -48.17 -12.63
C LEU A 83 6.55 -49.06 -12.38
N ARG A 84 6.76 -50.37 -12.33
CA ARG A 84 5.76 -51.34 -11.88
C ARG A 84 5.99 -51.68 -10.43
N ILE A 85 4.96 -51.47 -9.62
CA ILE A 85 4.91 -51.87 -8.21
C ILE A 85 4.02 -53.12 -8.06
N PRO A 86 4.07 -53.83 -6.91
CA PRO A 86 3.19 -54.95 -6.64
C PRO A 86 1.71 -54.56 -6.79
N ALA A 87 0.86 -55.53 -7.14
CA ALA A 87 -0.57 -55.29 -7.31
C ALA A 87 -1.20 -54.81 -6.00
N GLY A 88 -2.03 -53.77 -6.09
CA GLY A 88 -2.68 -53.15 -4.94
C GLY A 88 -3.69 -52.09 -5.36
N THR A 89 -4.33 -51.46 -4.38
CA THR A 89 -5.27 -50.35 -4.59
C THR A 89 -4.59 -49.05 -4.18
N TYR A 90 -4.08 -48.31 -5.16
CA TYR A 90 -3.32 -47.08 -4.93
C TYR A 90 -4.08 -45.86 -5.44
N PRO A 91 -3.93 -44.67 -4.82
CA PRO A 91 -4.40 -43.42 -5.40
C PRO A 91 -3.79 -43.22 -6.79
N ALA A 92 -4.59 -42.72 -7.73
CA ALA A 92 -4.14 -42.43 -9.09
C ALA A 92 -4.52 -41.00 -9.48
N LEU A 93 -3.69 -40.32 -10.26
CA LEU A 93 -4.05 -39.01 -10.80
C LEU A 93 -4.41 -39.15 -12.27
N PRO A 94 -5.50 -38.52 -12.75
CA PRO A 94 -5.76 -38.44 -14.18
C PRO A 94 -4.69 -37.58 -14.84
N VAL A 95 -4.36 -37.90 -16.09
CA VAL A 95 -3.46 -37.07 -16.90
C VAL A 95 -4.34 -36.21 -17.79
N MET A 96 -4.04 -34.91 -17.88
CA MET A 96 -4.79 -33.97 -18.72
C MET A 96 -4.90 -34.52 -20.14
N ASP A 97 -6.04 -34.34 -20.82
CA ASP A 97 -6.22 -34.84 -22.21
C ASP A 97 -5.99 -33.75 -23.28
N ARG A 98 -5.99 -32.48 -22.86
CA ARG A 98 -5.66 -31.32 -23.70
C ARG A 98 -4.22 -30.87 -23.50
N ASP A 99 -3.79 -29.91 -24.30
CA ASP A 99 -2.58 -29.14 -24.01
C ASP A 99 -2.87 -28.09 -22.92
N PRO A 100 -1.93 -27.85 -22.00
CA PRO A 100 -2.04 -26.79 -21.00
C PRO A 100 -2.00 -25.41 -21.67
N ASN A 101 -2.73 -24.45 -21.12
CA ASN A 101 -2.79 -23.06 -21.59
C ASN A 101 -1.94 -22.14 -20.70
N LEU A 102 -1.55 -20.97 -21.23
CA LEU A 102 -0.95 -19.91 -20.42
C LEU A 102 -1.93 -19.47 -19.32
N GLY A 103 -1.42 -19.34 -18.09
CA GLY A 103 -2.20 -18.99 -16.91
C GLY A 103 -2.99 -20.14 -16.28
N ASP A 104 -2.90 -21.38 -16.80
CA ASP A 104 -3.46 -22.53 -16.09
C ASP A 104 -2.80 -22.63 -14.69
N PRO A 105 -3.57 -22.83 -13.60
CA PRO A 105 -3.02 -22.98 -12.25
C PRO A 105 -2.25 -24.29 -12.14
N VAL A 106 -1.10 -24.26 -11.47
CA VAL A 106 -0.21 -25.42 -11.34
C VAL A 106 0.26 -25.59 -9.90
N HIS A 107 0.07 -26.79 -9.36
CA HIS A 107 0.58 -27.24 -8.08
C HIS A 107 1.57 -28.37 -8.29
N ILE A 108 2.80 -28.22 -7.83
CA ILE A 108 3.80 -29.29 -7.90
C ILE A 108 3.74 -30.09 -6.61
N LEU A 109 3.53 -31.39 -6.74
CA LEU A 109 3.63 -32.36 -5.65
C LEU A 109 5.02 -32.99 -5.69
N GLY A 110 5.79 -32.87 -4.62
CA GLY A 110 7.14 -33.44 -4.57
C GLY A 110 7.66 -33.61 -3.15
N PHE A 111 8.83 -34.25 -3.02
CA PHE A 111 9.53 -34.40 -1.74
C PHE A 111 10.79 -33.54 -1.76
N PRO A 112 10.77 -32.31 -1.21
CA PRO A 112 11.93 -31.44 -1.26
C PRO A 112 13.11 -32.12 -0.57
N GLY A 113 14.25 -32.21 -1.24
CA GLY A 113 15.44 -32.92 -0.74
C GLY A 113 15.98 -32.35 0.57
N VAL A 114 15.68 -31.08 0.85
CA VAL A 114 15.97 -30.41 2.13
C VAL A 114 15.30 -31.09 3.33
N VAL A 115 14.18 -31.79 3.12
CA VAL A 115 13.48 -32.55 4.17
C VAL A 115 14.29 -33.77 4.63
N LEU A 116 15.15 -34.31 3.75
CA LEU A 116 16.02 -35.46 4.05
C LEU A 116 17.27 -35.06 4.87
N THR A 117 17.74 -33.82 4.73
CA THR A 117 19.01 -33.36 5.33
C THR A 117 18.86 -32.46 6.55
N HIS A 118 17.66 -31.95 6.84
CA HIS A 118 17.45 -30.99 7.93
C HIS A 118 17.22 -31.67 9.29
N GLU A 119 18.07 -31.36 10.28
CA GLU A 119 18.11 -32.02 11.59
C GLU A 119 16.86 -31.77 12.47
N LEU A 120 16.11 -30.68 12.20
CA LEU A 120 14.93 -30.31 12.99
C LEU A 120 13.61 -30.95 12.53
N LEU A 121 13.62 -31.78 11.48
CA LEU A 121 12.40 -32.41 10.95
C LEU A 121 12.25 -33.85 11.44
N SER A 122 11.06 -34.20 11.93
CA SER A 122 10.74 -35.54 12.43
C SER A 122 10.83 -36.59 11.30
N LYS A 123 11.07 -37.86 11.65
CA LYS A 123 11.12 -38.97 10.67
C LYS A 123 9.82 -39.09 9.85
N SER A 124 8.68 -38.67 10.39
CA SER A 124 7.39 -38.66 9.68
C SER A 124 7.29 -37.56 8.62
N ALA A 125 7.92 -36.40 8.82
CA ALA A 125 7.95 -35.32 7.84
C ALA A 125 8.71 -35.71 6.56
N ARG A 126 9.61 -36.71 6.63
CA ARG A 126 10.35 -37.27 5.47
C ARG A 126 9.50 -38.10 4.52
N LEU A 127 8.25 -38.39 4.90
CA LEU A 127 7.28 -39.22 4.15
C LEU A 127 6.06 -38.43 3.65
N GLU A 128 5.99 -37.13 3.94
CA GLU A 128 4.91 -36.25 3.47
C GLU A 128 5.36 -35.42 2.27
N ALA A 129 4.55 -35.42 1.20
CA ALA A 129 4.81 -34.61 0.01
C ALA A 129 4.52 -33.12 0.33
N SER A 130 5.37 -32.23 -0.17
CA SER A 130 5.13 -30.79 -0.15
C SER A 130 4.40 -30.35 -1.42
N VAL A 131 3.54 -29.35 -1.27
CA VAL A 131 2.80 -28.72 -2.38
C VAL A 131 3.36 -27.31 -2.60
N THR A 132 3.78 -27.01 -3.82
CA THR A 132 4.14 -25.64 -4.21
C THR A 132 3.22 -25.12 -5.31
N ASN A 133 2.77 -23.87 -5.19
CA ASN A 133 1.75 -23.28 -6.06
C ASN A 133 2.38 -22.31 -7.07
N GLY A 134 1.86 -22.25 -8.29
CA GLY A 134 2.25 -21.32 -9.33
C GLY A 134 1.36 -21.39 -10.57
N GLU A 135 1.83 -20.84 -11.70
CA GLU A 135 1.05 -20.71 -12.94
C GLU A 135 1.87 -21.10 -14.18
N VAL A 136 1.20 -21.48 -15.27
CA VAL A 136 1.84 -21.71 -16.58
C VAL A 136 2.26 -20.38 -17.22
N SER A 137 3.57 -20.11 -17.28
CA SER A 137 4.13 -18.81 -17.70
C SER A 137 4.72 -18.74 -19.11
N GLY A 138 4.92 -19.88 -19.78
CA GLY A 138 5.54 -19.92 -21.10
C GLY A 138 5.70 -21.34 -21.65
N PHE A 139 5.74 -21.46 -22.97
CA PHE A 139 6.14 -22.67 -23.68
C PHE A 139 7.49 -22.43 -24.33
N LYS A 140 8.52 -23.16 -23.90
CA LYS A 140 9.72 -23.40 -24.73
C LYS A 140 9.67 -24.86 -25.15
N GLN A 141 10.25 -25.20 -26.31
CA GLN A 141 10.32 -26.58 -26.79
C GLN A 141 10.58 -27.53 -25.61
N ASP A 142 9.56 -28.32 -25.29
CA ASP A 142 9.51 -29.37 -24.27
C ASP A 142 9.43 -28.98 -22.77
N ALA A 143 9.13 -27.72 -22.41
CA ALA A 143 8.99 -27.31 -20.99
C ALA A 143 8.00 -26.17 -20.68
N ILE A 144 7.43 -26.22 -19.46
CA ILE A 144 6.36 -25.33 -18.97
C ILE A 144 6.55 -24.96 -17.46
N GLY A 145 6.37 -23.68 -17.06
CA GLY A 145 5.90 -23.31 -15.68
C GLY A 145 6.67 -22.25 -14.86
N HIS A 146 5.94 -21.47 -14.03
CA HIS A 146 6.39 -20.57 -12.93
C HIS A 146 5.80 -21.03 -11.58
N ALA A 147 6.38 -22.05 -10.96
CA ALA A 147 6.10 -22.41 -9.56
C ALA A 147 7.43 -22.53 -8.81
N PRO A 148 7.54 -22.23 -7.51
CA PRO A 148 8.78 -22.46 -6.78
C PRO A 148 9.02 -23.97 -6.64
N ALA A 149 10.20 -24.45 -7.02
CA ALA A 149 10.63 -25.82 -6.76
C ALA A 149 12.06 -25.85 -6.24
N ALA A 150 12.38 -26.90 -5.50
CA ALA A 150 13.70 -27.16 -4.95
C ALA A 150 14.21 -28.52 -5.42
N HIS A 151 15.52 -28.73 -5.29
CA HIS A 151 16.13 -30.04 -5.50
C HIS A 151 15.39 -31.10 -4.65
N GLY A 152 15.00 -32.23 -5.26
CA GLY A 152 14.16 -33.29 -4.67
C GLY A 152 12.71 -33.34 -5.17
N ASN A 153 12.19 -32.27 -5.78
CA ASN A 153 10.85 -32.29 -6.41
C ASN A 153 10.83 -32.97 -7.80
N SER A 154 11.99 -33.37 -8.33
CA SER A 154 12.11 -34.06 -9.63
C SER A 154 11.38 -35.41 -9.61
N GLY A 155 10.69 -35.73 -10.70
CA GLY A 155 9.79 -36.87 -10.83
C GLY A 155 8.40 -36.67 -10.23
N GLY A 156 8.15 -35.56 -9.52
CA GLY A 156 6.86 -35.21 -8.96
C GLY A 156 5.85 -34.71 -10.00
N PRO A 157 4.55 -35.03 -9.88
CA PRO A 157 3.54 -34.52 -10.79
C PRO A 157 3.21 -33.05 -10.50
N ALA A 158 3.05 -32.28 -11.57
CA ALA A 158 2.41 -30.99 -11.55
C ALA A 158 0.93 -31.17 -11.89
N ILE A 159 0.03 -30.65 -11.05
CA ILE A 159 -1.42 -30.82 -11.15
C ILE A 159 -2.17 -29.49 -11.16
N THR A 160 -3.38 -29.48 -11.71
CA THR A 160 -4.36 -28.38 -11.60
C THR A 160 -5.21 -28.51 -10.33
N ASP A 161 -6.08 -27.51 -10.07
CA ASP A 161 -7.00 -27.48 -8.91
C ASP A 161 -7.93 -28.71 -8.83
N ASP A 162 -8.22 -29.35 -9.95
CA ASP A 162 -9.05 -30.57 -10.06
C ASP A 162 -8.23 -31.87 -9.91
N ALA A 163 -6.96 -31.77 -9.51
CA ALA A 163 -6.01 -32.87 -9.36
C ALA A 163 -5.64 -33.60 -10.68
N THR A 164 -5.78 -32.93 -11.82
CA THR A 164 -5.37 -33.45 -13.12
C THR A 164 -3.90 -33.11 -13.42
N VAL A 165 -3.10 -34.10 -13.85
CA VAL A 165 -1.66 -33.91 -14.14
C VAL A 165 -1.48 -33.11 -15.43
N VAL A 166 -0.85 -31.94 -15.32
CA VAL A 166 -0.42 -31.08 -16.43
C VAL A 166 0.98 -31.40 -16.92
N GLY A 167 1.82 -32.02 -16.09
CA GLY A 167 3.16 -32.44 -16.45
C GLY A 167 3.93 -33.11 -15.30
N VAL A 168 5.15 -33.55 -15.58
CA VAL A 168 6.06 -34.16 -14.60
C VAL A 168 7.31 -33.29 -14.47
N MET A 169 7.69 -32.96 -13.24
CA MET A 169 8.88 -32.16 -12.97
C MET A 169 10.15 -32.91 -13.37
N THR A 170 11.00 -32.32 -14.21
CA THR A 170 12.30 -32.89 -14.57
C THR A 170 13.45 -32.16 -13.86
N PHE A 171 13.69 -30.90 -14.19
CA PHE A 171 14.80 -30.12 -13.65
C PHE A 171 14.40 -28.67 -13.32
N ILE A 172 15.21 -28.06 -12.45
CA ILE A 172 15.14 -26.64 -12.07
C ILE A 172 16.32 -25.91 -12.70
N SER A 173 16.16 -24.63 -13.03
CA SER A 173 17.29 -23.80 -13.42
C SER A 173 18.23 -23.53 -12.24
N LEU A 174 19.53 -23.57 -12.50
CA LEU A 174 20.57 -23.21 -11.55
C LEU A 174 21.21 -21.89 -11.98
N SER A 175 21.56 -21.04 -11.02
CA SER A 175 22.35 -19.84 -11.23
C SER A 175 23.78 -20.24 -11.63
N PRO A 176 24.57 -19.31 -12.20
CA PRO A 176 26.00 -19.56 -12.46
C PRO A 176 26.80 -19.93 -11.20
N THR A 177 26.28 -19.59 -10.01
CA THR A 177 26.86 -19.91 -8.70
C THR A 177 26.30 -21.20 -8.09
N GLY A 178 25.46 -21.95 -8.81
CA GLY A 178 24.89 -23.24 -8.39
C GLY A 178 23.63 -23.15 -7.52
N GLY A 179 23.10 -21.96 -7.26
CA GLY A 179 21.85 -21.77 -6.49
C GLY A 179 20.61 -21.95 -7.37
N ALA A 180 19.54 -22.57 -6.84
CA ALA A 180 18.29 -22.73 -7.57
C ALA A 180 17.67 -21.37 -7.97
N VAL A 181 17.34 -21.18 -9.24
CA VAL A 181 16.61 -20.01 -9.74
C VAL A 181 15.12 -20.26 -9.57
N GLN A 182 14.53 -19.64 -8.56
CA GLN A 182 13.11 -19.77 -8.28
C GLN A 182 12.26 -19.25 -9.45
N GLY A 183 11.22 -20.01 -9.79
CA GLY A 183 10.30 -19.70 -10.89
C GLY A 183 10.68 -20.32 -12.24
N PHE A 184 11.94 -20.63 -12.51
CA PHE A 184 12.32 -21.25 -13.80
C PHE A 184 12.41 -22.77 -13.68
N ASN A 185 11.25 -23.43 -13.75
CA ASN A 185 11.15 -24.90 -13.70
C ASN A 185 10.74 -25.49 -15.03
N PHE A 186 11.15 -26.73 -15.26
CA PHE A 186 10.90 -27.44 -16.50
C PHE A 186 10.04 -28.66 -16.19
N LEU A 187 8.81 -28.64 -16.70
CA LEU A 187 7.86 -29.75 -16.66
C LEU A 187 7.82 -30.47 -18.01
N ILE A 188 7.90 -31.79 -18.00
CA ILE A 188 7.55 -32.64 -19.13
C ILE A 188 6.03 -32.60 -19.31
N PRO A 189 5.50 -32.06 -20.41
CA PRO A 189 4.07 -31.85 -20.59
C PRO A 189 3.24 -33.15 -20.54
N ALA A 190 1.98 -33.04 -20.11
CA ALA A 190 1.03 -34.17 -20.08
C ALA A 190 0.93 -34.91 -21.43
N LYS A 191 1.00 -34.19 -22.56
CA LYS A 191 0.99 -34.82 -23.90
C LYS A 191 2.12 -35.83 -24.10
N ASP A 192 3.31 -35.54 -23.55
CA ASP A 192 4.51 -36.35 -23.71
C ASP A 192 4.47 -37.53 -22.74
N VAL A 193 3.89 -37.33 -21.55
CA VAL A 193 3.55 -38.41 -20.62
C VAL A 193 2.55 -39.37 -21.26
N ARG A 194 1.43 -38.87 -21.83
CA ARG A 194 0.45 -39.70 -22.55
C ARG A 194 1.11 -40.45 -23.71
N GLY A 195 1.96 -39.75 -24.48
CA GLY A 195 2.75 -40.35 -25.56
C GLY A 195 3.65 -41.48 -25.08
N PHE A 196 4.35 -41.28 -23.96
CA PHE A 196 5.25 -42.27 -23.37
C PHE A 196 4.51 -43.51 -22.83
N LEU A 197 3.27 -43.35 -22.35
CA LEU A 197 2.42 -44.44 -21.88
C LEU A 197 1.79 -45.27 -23.01
N ARG A 198 1.81 -44.80 -24.27
CA ARG A 198 1.27 -45.56 -25.40
C ARG A 198 1.99 -46.90 -25.56
N GLY A 199 1.23 -47.96 -25.84
CA GLY A 199 1.75 -49.32 -25.97
C GLY A 199 1.98 -50.03 -24.63
N THR A 200 1.48 -49.47 -23.52
CA THR A 200 1.49 -50.12 -22.20
C THR A 200 0.06 -50.39 -21.73
N ASP A 201 -0.12 -51.28 -20.75
CA ASP A 201 -1.43 -51.59 -20.14
C ASP A 201 -1.91 -50.54 -19.13
N VAL A 202 -1.21 -49.40 -19.01
CA VAL A 202 -1.49 -48.38 -18.01
C VAL A 202 -2.69 -47.53 -18.43
N ARG A 203 -3.69 -47.47 -17.55
CA ARG A 203 -4.84 -46.55 -17.68
C ARG A 203 -4.71 -45.44 -16.64
N ALA A 204 -4.43 -44.22 -17.09
CA ALA A 204 -4.22 -43.08 -16.22
C ALA A 204 -5.50 -42.70 -15.45
N GLY A 205 -5.36 -42.33 -14.17
CA GLY A 205 -6.48 -41.88 -13.32
C GLY A 205 -7.41 -42.97 -12.79
N GLU A 206 -7.34 -44.21 -13.28
CA GLU A 206 -8.18 -45.29 -12.78
C GLU A 206 -7.69 -45.80 -11.40
N SER A 207 -8.51 -45.62 -10.37
CA SER A 207 -8.24 -46.15 -9.03
C SER A 207 -9.52 -46.51 -8.30
N ARG A 208 -9.51 -47.66 -7.60
CA ARG A 208 -10.57 -48.04 -6.66
C ARG A 208 -10.53 -47.24 -5.36
N PHE A 209 -9.39 -46.61 -5.05
CA PHE A 209 -9.23 -45.76 -3.86
C PHE A 209 -9.92 -44.40 -4.04
N ASN A 210 -9.74 -43.77 -5.21
CA ASN A 210 -10.17 -42.39 -5.45
C ASN A 210 -11.65 -42.12 -5.19
N PRO A 211 -12.62 -42.95 -5.64
CA PRO A 211 -14.04 -42.71 -5.38
C PRO A 211 -14.39 -42.76 -3.89
N VAL A 212 -13.75 -43.65 -3.13
CA VAL A 212 -13.98 -43.78 -1.69
C VAL A 212 -13.41 -42.56 -0.95
N TRP A 213 -12.17 -42.19 -1.28
CA TRP A 213 -11.50 -41.03 -0.69
C TRP A 213 -12.25 -39.72 -0.98
N SER A 214 -12.54 -39.45 -2.25
CA SER A 214 -13.26 -38.25 -2.67
C SER A 214 -14.67 -38.16 -2.06
N ALA A 215 -15.40 -39.27 -1.98
CA ALA A 215 -16.70 -39.31 -1.31
C ALA A 215 -16.60 -39.00 0.20
N GLY A 216 -15.52 -39.44 0.85
CA GLY A 216 -15.23 -39.10 2.25
C GLY A 216 -14.94 -37.62 2.45
N VAL A 217 -14.05 -37.05 1.63
CA VAL A 217 -13.71 -35.62 1.66
C VAL A 217 -14.94 -34.76 1.38
N ALA A 218 -15.72 -35.08 0.34
CA ALA A 218 -16.96 -34.36 0.03
C ALA A 218 -17.96 -34.41 1.20
N ALA A 219 -18.16 -35.58 1.81
CA ALA A 219 -19.04 -35.70 2.97
C ALA A 219 -18.53 -34.91 4.20
N LEU A 220 -17.21 -34.82 4.38
CA LEU A 220 -16.61 -34.03 5.46
C LEU A 220 -16.88 -32.54 5.27
N LEU A 221 -16.70 -32.03 4.04
CA LEU A 221 -16.95 -30.65 3.67
C LEU A 221 -18.45 -30.28 3.76
N ASP A 222 -19.34 -31.20 3.37
CA ASP A 222 -20.80 -31.03 3.47
C ASP A 222 -21.34 -31.08 4.92
N GLY A 223 -20.48 -31.31 5.91
CA GLY A 223 -20.91 -31.47 7.31
C GLY A 223 -21.56 -32.82 7.63
N ARG A 224 -21.50 -33.80 6.71
CA ARG A 224 -22.03 -35.16 6.87
C ARG A 224 -20.98 -36.07 7.52
N TYR A 225 -20.56 -35.72 8.73
CA TYR A 225 -19.38 -36.30 9.40
C TYR A 225 -19.46 -37.82 9.61
N ALA A 226 -20.63 -38.37 9.92
CA ALA A 226 -20.81 -39.83 10.07
C ALA A 226 -20.58 -40.58 8.75
N THR A 227 -21.06 -40.01 7.63
CA THR A 227 -20.81 -40.56 6.29
C THR A 227 -19.33 -40.43 5.92
N ALA A 228 -18.72 -39.28 6.21
CA ALA A 228 -17.30 -39.05 5.97
C ALA A 228 -16.43 -40.09 6.69
N LEU A 229 -16.70 -40.31 7.98
CA LEU A 229 -15.99 -41.30 8.80
C LEU A 229 -16.12 -42.72 8.25
N ALA A 230 -17.31 -43.13 7.80
CA ALA A 230 -17.51 -44.44 7.19
C ALA A 230 -16.66 -44.62 5.92
N ARG A 231 -16.57 -43.58 5.08
CA ARG A 231 -15.77 -43.59 3.85
C ARG A 231 -14.27 -43.55 4.14
N PHE A 232 -13.80 -42.77 5.12
CA PHE A 232 -12.39 -42.79 5.50
C PHE A 232 -11.94 -44.14 6.08
N ARG A 233 -12.79 -44.80 6.87
CA ARG A 233 -12.52 -46.18 7.34
C ARG A 233 -12.52 -47.20 6.20
N GLU A 234 -13.35 -47.01 5.18
CA GLU A 234 -13.30 -47.81 3.96
C GLU A 234 -12.00 -47.58 3.18
N ALA A 235 -11.55 -46.32 3.06
CA ALA A 235 -10.27 -45.98 2.44
C ALA A 235 -9.07 -46.58 3.19
N ASP A 236 -9.10 -46.57 4.53
CA ASP A 236 -8.05 -47.20 5.35
C ASP A 236 -8.03 -48.73 5.19
N ARG A 237 -9.16 -49.38 4.92
CA ARG A 237 -9.16 -50.82 4.58
C ARG A 237 -8.53 -51.10 3.21
N LEU A 238 -8.70 -50.19 2.24
CA LEU A 238 -8.13 -50.35 0.89
C LEU A 238 -6.63 -50.13 0.88
N LEU A 239 -6.13 -49.12 1.60
CA LEU A 239 -4.71 -48.84 1.75
C LEU A 239 -4.41 -48.39 3.19
N PRO A 240 -4.07 -49.33 4.08
CA PRO A 240 -3.94 -49.04 5.51
C PRO A 240 -2.85 -48.05 5.86
N GLY A 241 -3.15 -47.21 6.84
CA GLY A 241 -2.13 -46.47 7.57
C GLY A 241 -1.66 -45.18 6.91
N LEU A 242 -2.29 -44.74 5.80
CA LEU A 242 -2.00 -43.47 5.14
C LEU A 242 -2.19 -42.29 6.11
N ALA A 243 -1.23 -41.37 6.10
CA ALA A 243 -1.21 -40.21 7.00
C ALA A 243 -2.46 -39.32 6.82
N ASP A 244 -2.83 -39.01 5.58
CA ASP A 244 -3.98 -38.16 5.28
C ASP A 244 -5.32 -38.83 5.64
N VAL A 245 -5.43 -40.15 5.45
CA VAL A 245 -6.63 -40.90 5.85
C VAL A 245 -6.78 -40.90 7.37
N LYS A 246 -5.69 -41.11 8.11
CA LYS A 246 -5.69 -41.00 9.58
C LYS A 246 -6.09 -39.61 10.05
N ARG A 247 -5.50 -38.57 9.45
CA ARG A 247 -5.80 -37.16 9.77
C ARG A 247 -7.27 -36.83 9.54
N ALA A 248 -7.80 -37.16 8.37
CA ALA A 248 -9.19 -36.90 8.00
C ALA A 248 -10.18 -37.74 8.84
N THR A 249 -9.82 -38.98 9.19
CA THR A 249 -10.61 -39.82 10.12
C THR A 249 -10.70 -39.15 11.49
N ALA A 250 -9.58 -38.71 12.05
CA ALA A 250 -9.53 -38.04 13.35
C ALA A 250 -10.35 -36.74 13.35
N GLU A 251 -10.25 -35.96 12.27
CA GLU A 251 -11.06 -34.73 12.09
C GLU A 251 -12.56 -35.05 12.05
N ALA A 252 -12.96 -36.08 11.30
CA ALA A 252 -14.36 -36.50 11.24
C ALA A 252 -14.88 -36.97 12.61
N GLU A 253 -14.08 -37.74 13.36
CA GLU A 253 -14.43 -38.20 14.72
C GLU A 253 -14.53 -37.04 15.71
N ASP A 254 -13.64 -36.05 15.61
CA ASP A 254 -13.70 -34.84 16.42
C ASP A 254 -14.97 -34.03 16.12
N LYS A 255 -15.27 -33.76 14.85
CA LYS A 255 -16.48 -33.01 14.44
C LYS A 255 -17.79 -33.74 14.76
N ILE A 256 -17.78 -35.06 14.93
CA ILE A 256 -18.94 -35.82 15.45
C ILE A 256 -19.11 -35.57 16.95
N ARG A 257 -18.02 -35.57 17.72
CA ARG A 257 -18.03 -35.32 19.17
C ARG A 257 -18.30 -33.86 19.51
N HIS A 258 -17.75 -32.96 18.71
CA HIS A 258 -17.80 -31.51 18.86
C HIS A 258 -18.36 -30.90 17.57
N PRO A 259 -19.67 -31.01 17.32
CA PRO A 259 -20.26 -30.47 16.11
C PRO A 259 -20.08 -28.95 16.06
N PRO A 260 -19.68 -28.37 14.92
CA PRO A 260 -19.50 -26.94 14.81
C PRO A 260 -20.85 -26.23 15.06
N PRO A 261 -20.82 -25.04 15.68
CA PRO A 261 -22.03 -24.28 15.97
C PRO A 261 -22.72 -23.94 14.66
N ARG A 262 -23.92 -24.50 14.44
CA ARG A 262 -24.76 -24.08 13.31
C ARG A 262 -25.27 -22.67 13.60
N PRO A 263 -25.17 -21.72 12.65
CA PRO A 263 -25.78 -20.41 12.84
C PRO A 263 -27.28 -20.61 13.09
N PHE A 264 -27.73 -20.20 14.27
CA PHE A 264 -29.14 -20.30 14.66
C PHE A 264 -29.99 -19.46 13.68
N PRO A 265 -31.25 -19.82 13.39
CA PRO A 265 -32.06 -19.14 12.36
C PRO A 265 -32.15 -17.60 12.50
N TRP A 266 -32.05 -17.07 13.72
CA TRP A 266 -32.08 -15.61 13.95
C TRP A 266 -30.79 -14.90 13.52
N ALA A 267 -29.66 -15.60 13.30
CA ALA A 267 -28.42 -14.99 12.81
C ALA A 267 -28.58 -14.39 11.40
N TRP A 268 -29.43 -15.00 10.57
CA TRP A 268 -29.79 -14.45 9.25
C TRP A 268 -30.75 -13.26 9.37
N ALA A 269 -31.66 -13.29 10.35
CA ALA A 269 -32.56 -12.18 10.63
C ALA A 269 -31.81 -10.95 11.19
N THR A 270 -30.83 -11.15 12.08
CA THR A 270 -29.99 -10.07 12.60
C THR A 270 -29.01 -9.55 11.57
N ALA A 271 -28.37 -10.43 10.78
CA ALA A 271 -27.54 -10.00 9.67
C ALA A 271 -28.33 -9.17 8.66
N GLY A 272 -29.52 -9.65 8.24
CA GLY A 272 -30.40 -8.92 7.32
C GLY A 272 -30.86 -7.58 7.87
N MET A 273 -31.23 -7.52 9.15
CA MET A 273 -31.67 -6.27 9.79
C MET A 273 -30.52 -5.27 9.96
N VAL A 274 -29.32 -5.72 10.34
CA VAL A 274 -28.13 -4.87 10.42
C VAL A 274 -27.75 -4.33 9.04
N THR A 275 -27.80 -5.15 7.99
CA THR A 275 -27.56 -4.68 6.62
C THR A 275 -28.60 -3.66 6.17
N LEU A 276 -29.89 -3.87 6.44
CA LEU A 276 -30.96 -2.93 6.11
C LEU A 276 -30.82 -1.60 6.87
N LEU A 277 -30.54 -1.64 8.18
CA LEU A 277 -30.31 -0.45 9.00
C LEU A 277 -29.06 0.31 8.52
N SER A 278 -27.99 -0.39 8.15
CA SER A 278 -26.77 0.22 7.62
C SER A 278 -27.02 0.88 6.27
N LEU A 279 -27.76 0.23 5.37
CA LEU A 279 -28.16 0.80 4.08
C LEU A 279 -29.07 2.02 4.24
N GLY A 280 -30.02 1.97 5.17
CA GLY A 280 -30.87 3.12 5.50
C GLY A 280 -30.07 4.30 6.06
N ALA A 281 -29.12 4.04 6.96
CA ALA A 281 -28.22 5.05 7.52
C ALA A 281 -27.31 5.66 6.44
N TRP A 282 -26.70 4.83 5.59
CA TRP A 282 -25.86 5.27 4.47
C TRP A 282 -26.67 6.06 3.43
N GLY A 283 -27.87 5.61 3.09
CA GLY A 283 -28.79 6.33 2.20
C GLY A 283 -29.18 7.71 2.77
N GLY A 284 -29.50 7.79 4.05
CA GLY A 284 -29.80 9.04 4.74
C GLY A 284 -28.61 10.01 4.79
N LEU A 285 -27.41 9.52 5.10
CA LEU A 285 -26.18 10.30 5.09
C LEU A 285 -25.82 10.80 3.68
N GLY A 286 -25.98 9.94 2.67
CA GLY A 286 -25.78 10.27 1.25
C GLY A 286 -26.75 11.36 0.77
N ALA A 287 -28.04 11.21 1.07
CA ALA A 287 -29.07 12.20 0.74
C ALA A 287 -28.78 13.55 1.42
N ARG A 288 -28.43 13.54 2.71
CA ARG A 288 -28.05 14.75 3.46
C ARG A 288 -26.81 15.42 2.86
N ARG A 289 -25.80 14.65 2.47
CA ARG A 289 -24.58 15.14 1.82
C ARG A 289 -24.88 15.75 0.45
N TRP A 290 -25.76 15.13 -0.35
CA TRP A 290 -26.20 15.65 -1.64
C TRP A 290 -26.98 16.96 -1.50
N TRP A 291 -27.98 17.01 -0.61
CA TRP A 291 -28.75 18.23 -0.31
C TRP A 291 -27.86 19.38 0.16
N ARG A 292 -26.83 19.08 0.97
CA ARG A 292 -25.86 20.08 1.43
C ARG A 292 -24.98 20.58 0.29
N ASN A 293 -24.56 19.73 -0.64
CA ASN A 293 -23.60 20.10 -1.68
C ASN A 293 -24.22 20.57 -3.01
N ARG A 294 -25.53 20.42 -3.24
CA ARG A 294 -26.17 20.72 -4.54
C ARG A 294 -25.99 22.15 -5.07
N PHE A 295 -25.73 23.12 -4.19
CA PHE A 295 -25.50 24.52 -4.56
C PHE A 295 -24.06 24.99 -4.29
N ARG A 296 -23.15 24.06 -3.98
CA ARG A 296 -21.73 24.36 -3.77
C ARG A 296 -20.96 24.08 -5.06
N ILE A 297 -20.10 25.02 -5.45
CA ILE A 297 -19.23 24.90 -6.62
C ILE A 297 -17.78 24.89 -6.15
N HIS A 298 -16.97 24.02 -6.75
CA HIS A 298 -15.54 23.96 -6.48
C HIS A 298 -14.80 25.09 -7.20
N PRO A 299 -13.64 25.55 -6.69
CA PRO A 299 -12.86 26.60 -7.33
C PRO A 299 -12.59 26.34 -8.82
N GLY A 300 -12.24 25.11 -9.22
CA GLY A 300 -12.08 24.73 -10.63
C GLY A 300 -13.32 24.96 -11.48
N GLY A 301 -14.52 24.66 -10.98
CA GLY A 301 -15.77 24.90 -11.72
C GLY A 301 -16.08 26.39 -11.92
N VAL A 302 -15.56 27.27 -11.05
CA VAL A 302 -15.65 28.73 -11.28
C VAL A 302 -14.70 29.16 -12.39
N ILE A 303 -13.49 28.58 -12.47
CA ILE A 303 -12.55 28.80 -13.56
C ILE A 303 -13.14 28.32 -14.89
N ASP A 304 -13.76 27.14 -14.93
CA ASP A 304 -14.45 26.63 -16.13
C ASP A 304 -15.52 27.61 -16.63
N PHE A 305 -16.26 28.27 -15.73
CA PHE A 305 -17.22 29.30 -16.12
C PHE A 305 -16.57 30.57 -16.68
N LEU A 306 -15.41 30.96 -16.17
CA LEU A 306 -14.66 32.10 -16.69
C LEU A 306 -14.10 31.79 -18.08
N GLU A 307 -13.54 30.59 -18.29
CA GLU A 307 -13.00 30.15 -19.58
C GLU A 307 -14.09 29.97 -20.65
N THR A 308 -15.29 29.52 -20.24
CA THR A 308 -16.44 29.34 -21.15
C THR A 308 -17.27 30.61 -21.38
N GLY A 309 -16.81 31.77 -20.87
CA GLY A 309 -17.44 33.07 -21.10
C GLY A 309 -18.75 33.30 -20.32
N ARG A 310 -19.03 32.51 -19.28
CA ARG A 310 -20.21 32.66 -18.40
C ARG A 310 -20.00 33.65 -17.24
N SER A 311 -18.81 34.23 -17.14
CA SER A 311 -18.40 35.34 -16.25
C SER A 311 -19.24 35.49 -14.97
N PRO A 312 -19.04 34.62 -13.96
CA PRO A 312 -19.78 34.69 -12.70
C PRO A 312 -19.49 36.00 -11.94
N VAL A 313 -20.51 36.57 -11.30
CA VAL A 313 -20.33 37.65 -10.33
C VAL A 313 -19.89 37.07 -8.99
N LEU A 314 -18.67 37.41 -8.57
CA LEU A 314 -18.09 36.96 -7.32
C LEU A 314 -18.47 37.92 -6.19
N LEU A 315 -19.12 37.40 -5.15
CA LEU A 315 -19.55 38.19 -3.99
C LEU A 315 -18.74 37.81 -2.74
N ASP A 316 -18.06 38.79 -2.16
CA ASP A 316 -17.35 38.68 -0.89
C ASP A 316 -18.31 38.94 0.26
N VAL A 317 -18.78 37.86 0.88
CA VAL A 317 -19.77 37.87 1.96
C VAL A 317 -19.16 37.47 3.30
N ARG A 318 -17.87 37.75 3.49
CA ARG A 318 -17.21 37.58 4.79
C ARG A 318 -17.88 38.44 5.87
N SER A 319 -17.75 38.03 7.14
CA SER A 319 -18.10 38.93 8.26
C SER A 319 -17.20 40.17 8.19
N ARG A 320 -17.62 41.25 8.84
CA ARG A 320 -16.81 42.48 8.88
C ARG A 320 -15.40 42.21 9.41
N THR A 321 -15.29 41.48 10.52
CA THR A 321 -14.02 41.09 11.14
C THR A 321 -13.15 40.23 10.21
N ASP A 322 -13.73 39.23 9.55
CA ASP A 322 -13.01 38.36 8.62
C ASP A 322 -12.56 39.10 7.34
N TYR A 323 -13.34 40.08 6.92
CA TYR A 323 -12.97 40.94 5.82
C TYR A 323 -11.84 41.88 6.22
N GLU A 324 -11.92 42.57 7.35
CA GLU A 324 -10.87 43.50 7.80
C GLU A 324 -9.53 42.80 8.08
N THR A 325 -9.55 41.61 8.68
CA THR A 325 -8.32 40.85 9.03
C THR A 325 -7.59 40.22 7.85
N SER A 326 -8.28 40.01 6.73
CA SER A 326 -7.70 39.28 5.59
C SER A 326 -7.34 40.24 4.46
N PRO A 327 -6.05 40.31 4.05
CA PRO A 327 -5.59 41.25 3.03
C PRO A 327 -5.95 40.82 1.60
N LEU A 328 -6.51 39.62 1.42
CA LEU A 328 -6.79 39.00 0.13
C LEU A 328 -8.30 38.98 -0.16
N LYS A 329 -8.64 39.13 -1.44
CA LYS A 329 -9.99 38.90 -1.99
C LYS A 329 -9.88 38.15 -3.31
N LEU A 330 -10.99 37.59 -3.79
CA LEU A 330 -11.03 37.00 -5.12
C LEU A 330 -10.95 38.11 -6.18
N PRO A 331 -10.36 37.82 -7.36
CA PRO A 331 -10.26 38.80 -8.44
C PRO A 331 -11.63 39.30 -8.89
N GLY A 332 -11.81 40.62 -9.00
CA GLY A 332 -13.09 41.23 -9.39
C GLY A 332 -14.25 41.02 -8.40
N ALA A 333 -13.99 40.52 -7.18
CA ALA A 333 -15.04 40.28 -6.20
C ALA A 333 -15.64 41.59 -5.66
N ILE A 334 -16.97 41.64 -5.61
CA ILE A 334 -17.75 42.75 -5.06
C ILE A 334 -18.05 42.45 -3.59
N ARG A 335 -17.76 43.40 -2.71
CA ARG A 335 -18.10 43.29 -1.29
C ARG A 335 -19.61 43.39 -1.11
N LEU A 336 -20.18 42.42 -0.38
CA LEU A 336 -21.58 42.45 0.05
C LEU A 336 -21.65 42.11 1.54
N ASP A 337 -22.07 43.06 2.36
CA ASP A 337 -22.10 42.86 3.81
C ASP A 337 -23.25 41.93 4.25
N PRO A 338 -22.96 40.80 4.93
CA PRO A 338 -23.99 39.86 5.34
C PRO A 338 -25.04 40.47 6.29
N ASP A 339 -24.66 41.45 7.13
CA ASP A 339 -25.57 42.07 8.10
C ASP A 339 -26.50 43.09 7.42
N GLU A 340 -26.08 43.68 6.31
CA GLU A 340 -26.92 44.55 5.48
C GLU A 340 -27.92 43.73 4.66
N VAL A 341 -27.47 42.60 4.09
CA VAL A 341 -28.34 41.66 3.37
C VAL A 341 -29.41 41.07 4.29
N ALA A 342 -29.04 40.75 5.54
CA ALA A 342 -30.00 40.30 6.56
C ALA A 342 -31.07 41.37 6.87
N ARG A 343 -30.68 42.65 6.89
CA ARG A 343 -31.58 43.80 7.05
C ARG A 343 -32.33 44.21 5.77
N GLY A 344 -32.12 43.49 4.66
CA GLY A 344 -32.83 43.71 3.40
C GLY A 344 -32.23 44.78 2.49
N ARG A 345 -31.03 45.28 2.79
CA ARG A 345 -30.30 46.19 1.90
C ARG A 345 -29.30 45.39 1.07
N VAL A 346 -29.35 45.59 -0.24
CA VAL A 346 -28.40 44.99 -1.20
C VAL A 346 -27.90 46.13 -2.08
N ASP A 347 -26.80 46.75 -1.66
CA ASP A 347 -26.24 47.95 -2.30
C ASP A 347 -25.41 47.61 -3.55
N VAL A 348 -25.77 46.53 -4.25
CA VAL A 348 -25.10 46.04 -5.45
C VAL A 348 -26.13 45.82 -6.55
N VAL A 349 -25.89 46.41 -7.73
CA VAL A 349 -26.72 46.21 -8.91
C VAL A 349 -26.45 44.81 -9.47
N LEU A 350 -27.41 43.89 -9.29
CA LEU A 350 -27.31 42.49 -9.71
C LEU A 350 -28.54 42.08 -10.54
N ASP A 351 -28.33 41.41 -11.68
CA ASP A 351 -29.41 40.77 -12.44
C ASP A 351 -29.87 39.48 -11.71
N PRO A 352 -31.18 39.29 -11.42
CA PRO A 352 -31.71 38.07 -10.81
C PRO A 352 -31.36 36.75 -11.51
N LYS A 353 -31.06 36.78 -12.82
CA LYS A 353 -30.75 35.59 -13.64
C LYS A 353 -29.26 35.32 -13.81
N GLN A 354 -28.38 36.27 -13.48
CA GLN A 354 -26.94 36.09 -13.69
C GLN A 354 -26.37 35.04 -12.73
N LEU A 355 -25.26 34.44 -13.13
CA LEU A 355 -24.53 33.48 -12.31
C LEU A 355 -23.80 34.21 -11.17
N ILE A 356 -24.17 33.93 -9.93
CA ILE A 356 -23.60 34.55 -8.74
C ILE A 356 -22.89 33.49 -7.91
N VAL A 357 -21.67 33.77 -7.47
CA VAL A 357 -20.91 32.89 -6.57
C VAL A 357 -20.51 33.68 -5.32
N THR A 358 -21.06 33.29 -4.17
CA THR A 358 -20.72 33.87 -2.86
C THR A 358 -19.56 33.10 -2.22
N TYR A 359 -18.65 33.81 -1.56
CA TYR A 359 -17.59 33.18 -0.75
C TYR A 359 -17.39 33.91 0.59
N CYS A 360 -16.93 33.13 1.59
CA CYS A 360 -16.57 33.64 2.91
C CYS A 360 -15.34 32.89 3.43
N THR A 361 -14.98 33.11 4.69
CA THR A 361 -13.90 32.43 5.43
C THR A 361 -14.42 31.65 6.64
N SER A 362 -15.72 31.71 6.91
CA SER A 362 -16.34 31.01 8.04
C SER A 362 -16.34 29.48 7.86
N PRO A 363 -16.25 28.71 8.96
CA PRO A 363 -16.34 27.25 8.93
C PRO A 363 -17.60 26.77 8.20
N GLU A 364 -17.46 25.72 7.38
CA GLU A 364 -18.54 25.17 6.54
C GLU A 364 -19.29 26.19 5.65
N GLU A 365 -18.63 27.31 5.33
CA GLU A 365 -19.20 28.40 4.52
C GLU A 365 -20.52 28.97 5.07
N GLN A 366 -20.69 28.98 6.40
CA GLN A 366 -21.95 29.38 7.06
C GLN A 366 -22.48 30.74 6.57
N THR A 367 -21.60 31.74 6.46
CA THR A 367 -21.98 33.09 6.04
C THR A 367 -22.42 33.13 4.57
N SER A 368 -21.71 32.42 3.69
CA SER A 368 -22.10 32.28 2.28
C SER A 368 -23.41 31.52 2.10
N ALA A 369 -23.65 30.50 2.92
CA ALA A 369 -24.89 29.74 2.90
C ALA A 369 -26.09 30.60 3.36
N LEU A 370 -25.89 31.45 4.36
CA LEU A 370 -26.89 32.42 4.81
C LEU A 370 -27.23 33.42 3.70
N VAL A 371 -26.21 34.10 3.14
CA VAL A 371 -26.42 35.10 2.09
C VAL A 371 -27.01 34.49 0.83
N THR A 372 -26.54 33.31 0.39
CA THR A 372 -27.11 32.58 -0.75
C THR A 372 -28.60 32.28 -0.55
N ARG A 373 -29.01 31.86 0.66
CA ARG A 373 -30.42 31.60 0.98
C ARG A 373 -31.24 32.89 0.90
N LEU A 374 -30.72 33.97 1.47
CA LEU A 374 -31.35 35.29 1.49
C LEU A 374 -31.49 35.90 0.09
N LEU A 375 -30.51 35.69 -0.80
CA LEU A 375 -30.59 36.11 -2.20
C LEU A 375 -31.63 35.26 -2.95
N ARG A 376 -31.65 33.94 -2.77
CA ARG A 376 -32.64 33.06 -3.41
C ARG A 376 -34.08 33.39 -3.02
N GLN A 377 -34.32 33.73 -1.75
CA GLN A 377 -35.63 34.19 -1.28
C GLN A 377 -36.09 35.51 -1.93
N ARG A 378 -35.15 36.30 -2.45
CA ARG A 378 -35.41 37.58 -3.14
C ARG A 378 -35.44 37.46 -4.66
N GLY A 379 -35.52 36.24 -5.20
CA GLY A 379 -35.70 36.00 -6.63
C GLY A 379 -34.43 35.74 -7.43
N PHE A 380 -33.24 35.71 -6.80
CA PHE A 380 -32.01 35.31 -7.49
C PHE A 380 -31.98 33.79 -7.69
N THR A 381 -32.10 33.33 -8.94
CA THR A 381 -32.27 31.90 -9.24
C THR A 381 -30.95 31.14 -9.36
N ASN A 382 -29.87 31.82 -9.73
CA ASN A 382 -28.58 31.22 -10.09
C ASN A 382 -27.46 31.61 -9.12
N VAL A 383 -27.63 31.29 -7.83
CA VAL A 383 -26.68 31.62 -6.76
C VAL A 383 -26.02 30.36 -6.21
N HIS A 384 -24.69 30.35 -6.17
CA HIS A 384 -23.85 29.26 -5.71
C HIS A 384 -22.91 29.68 -4.58
N ILE A 385 -22.49 28.70 -3.79
CA ILE A 385 -21.53 28.86 -2.70
C ILE A 385 -20.18 28.33 -3.17
N LEU A 386 -19.12 29.13 -3.04
CA LEU A 386 -17.77 28.65 -3.30
C LEU A 386 -17.35 27.68 -2.19
N LYS A 387 -17.12 26.42 -2.54
CA LYS A 387 -16.73 25.38 -1.60
C LYS A 387 -15.33 25.63 -1.05
N GLY A 388 -15.20 25.63 0.28
CA GLY A 388 -13.99 26.02 0.99
C GLY A 388 -13.75 27.53 1.06
N GLY A 389 -14.63 28.35 0.46
CA GLY A 389 -14.51 29.81 0.50
C GLY A 389 -13.18 30.33 -0.03
N LEU A 390 -12.67 31.41 0.59
CA LEU A 390 -11.37 31.99 0.22
C LEU A 390 -10.22 31.00 0.42
N GLY A 391 -10.24 30.21 1.50
CA GLY A 391 -9.21 29.21 1.78
C GLY A 391 -9.16 28.09 0.73
N GLY A 392 -10.33 27.63 0.27
CA GLY A 392 -10.45 26.66 -0.82
C GLY A 392 -9.88 27.20 -2.14
N TRP A 393 -10.13 28.47 -2.42
CA TRP A 393 -9.58 29.16 -3.59
C TRP A 393 -8.05 29.26 -3.55
N THR A 394 -7.49 29.69 -2.42
CA THR A 394 -6.03 29.81 -2.25
C THR A 394 -5.34 28.46 -2.24
N ASN A 395 -5.95 27.43 -1.66
CA ASN A 395 -5.41 26.07 -1.66
C ASN A 395 -5.37 25.47 -3.07
N ALA A 396 -6.31 25.86 -3.94
CA ALA A 396 -6.29 25.53 -5.36
C ALA A 396 -5.26 26.33 -6.17
N ARG A 397 -4.47 27.20 -5.53
CA ARG A 397 -3.43 28.06 -6.14
C ARG A 397 -3.98 29.01 -7.23
N LEU A 398 -5.23 29.40 -7.10
CA LEU A 398 -5.89 30.33 -8.02
C LEU A 398 -5.52 31.78 -7.69
N PRO A 399 -5.56 32.70 -8.68
CA PRO A 399 -5.15 34.09 -8.49
C PRO A 399 -6.03 34.81 -7.47
N VAL A 400 -5.43 35.72 -6.70
CA VAL A 400 -6.10 36.56 -5.69
C VAL A 400 -5.70 38.01 -5.87
N GLU A 401 -6.59 38.92 -5.49
CA GLU A 401 -6.32 40.37 -5.44
C GLU A 401 -6.02 40.80 -4.00
N ALA A 402 -5.08 41.74 -3.85
CA ALA A 402 -4.87 42.43 -2.59
C ALA A 402 -5.94 43.52 -2.40
N LYS A 403 -6.34 43.77 -1.16
CA LYS A 403 -7.22 44.90 -0.77
C LYS A 403 -6.43 46.21 -0.76
N SER A 404 -5.91 46.59 -1.92
CA SER A 404 -5.50 47.93 -2.35
C SER A 404 -4.61 48.84 -1.45
N HIS A 405 -4.02 48.42 -0.32
CA HIS A 405 -3.15 49.31 0.48
C HIS A 405 -1.87 48.71 1.11
N LEU A 406 -1.55 47.43 0.91
CA LEU A 406 -0.36 46.85 1.54
C LEU A 406 0.84 46.81 0.59
N PRO A 407 2.02 47.32 0.98
CA PRO A 407 3.24 47.12 0.21
C PRO A 407 3.55 45.62 0.08
N SER A 408 4.05 45.23 -1.09
CA SER A 408 4.31 43.84 -1.53
C SER A 408 5.10 43.00 -0.53
N ILE A 409 6.03 43.61 0.20
CA ILE A 409 6.83 42.95 1.25
C ILE A 409 5.97 42.51 2.45
N GLY A 410 4.96 43.29 2.84
CA GLY A 410 4.09 42.96 3.96
C GLY A 410 3.25 41.73 3.68
N ILE A 411 2.71 41.63 2.46
CA ILE A 411 1.89 40.49 2.03
C ILE A 411 2.68 39.18 2.07
N GLU A 412 3.92 39.19 1.60
CA GLU A 412 4.79 38.00 1.64
C GLU A 412 5.24 37.65 3.06
N MET A 413 5.41 38.63 3.95
CA MET A 413 5.69 38.34 5.36
C MET A 413 4.48 37.74 6.06
N TYR A 414 3.28 38.28 5.89
CA TYR A 414 2.04 37.73 6.46
C TYR A 414 1.71 36.32 5.97
N ARG A 415 1.98 36.04 4.69
CA ARG A 415 1.72 34.72 4.09
C ARG A 415 2.65 33.63 4.65
N ASN A 416 3.85 34.00 5.08
CA ASN A 416 4.91 33.08 5.45
C ASN A 416 5.22 33.02 6.95
N LEU A 417 4.64 33.92 7.72
CA LEU A 417 4.63 33.90 9.16
C LEU A 417 3.25 33.34 9.59
N THR A 418 3.19 32.05 9.92
CA THR A 418 1.95 31.38 10.36
C THR A 418 1.42 32.05 11.62
N LEU A 419 0.17 32.52 11.61
CA LEU A 419 -0.48 33.36 12.64
C LEU A 419 -0.49 32.81 14.09
N GLY A 420 -0.03 31.58 14.34
CA GLY A 420 -0.10 30.90 15.65
C GLY A 420 1.10 31.10 16.58
N ASP A 421 2.31 31.34 16.05
CA ASP A 421 3.56 31.28 16.85
C ASP A 421 4.42 32.57 16.79
N ILE A 422 3.85 33.68 16.32
CA ILE A 422 4.58 34.94 16.17
C ILE A 422 4.38 35.79 17.41
N GLU A 423 5.48 36.13 18.07
CA GLU A 423 5.47 37.06 19.20
C GLU A 423 4.96 38.44 18.74
N ARG A 424 3.99 38.99 19.48
CA ARG A 424 3.42 40.32 19.24
C ARG A 424 3.85 41.28 20.34
N ARG A 425 4.26 42.49 19.97
CA ARG A 425 4.61 43.56 20.93
C ARG A 425 3.77 44.79 20.67
N ARG A 426 3.21 45.35 21.74
CA ARG A 426 2.35 46.54 21.68
C ARG A 426 3.04 47.74 22.31
N PHE A 427 2.86 48.90 21.69
CA PHE A 427 3.47 50.15 22.09
C PHE A 427 2.41 51.27 22.11
N ALA A 428 2.38 52.03 23.20
CA ALA A 428 1.56 53.23 23.30
C ALA A 428 2.13 54.36 22.42
N PRO A 429 1.31 55.34 22.00
CA PRO A 429 1.80 56.53 21.31
C PRO A 429 2.95 57.21 22.07
N GLY A 430 4.02 57.57 21.37
CA GLY A 430 5.22 58.18 21.94
C GLY A 430 6.23 57.20 22.54
N ALA A 431 5.90 55.91 22.67
CA ALA A 431 6.83 54.91 23.20
C ALA A 431 7.98 54.63 22.22
N VAL A 432 9.20 54.51 22.77
CA VAL A 432 10.39 54.14 21.99
C VAL A 432 10.42 52.62 21.83
N ILE A 433 10.45 52.15 20.58
CA ILE A 433 10.52 50.72 20.24
C ILE A 433 11.99 50.25 20.34
N PHE A 434 12.92 51.02 19.78
CA PHE A 434 14.37 50.89 19.96
C PHE A 434 15.06 52.23 19.66
N ARG A 435 16.27 52.42 20.20
CA ARG A 435 17.10 53.61 19.94
C ARG A 435 18.19 53.32 18.93
N GLU A 436 18.64 54.37 18.25
CA GLU A 436 19.87 54.34 17.46
C GLU A 436 21.04 53.87 18.35
N GLY A 437 21.83 52.92 17.84
CA GLY A 437 22.96 52.32 18.56
C GLY A 437 22.60 51.13 19.45
N ASP A 438 21.32 50.83 19.67
CA ASP A 438 20.91 49.63 20.42
C ASP A 438 21.33 48.35 19.67
N ASP A 439 21.60 47.28 20.40
CA ASP A 439 21.71 45.95 19.83
C ASP A 439 20.33 45.50 19.32
N ALA A 440 20.31 44.92 18.11
CA ALA A 440 19.08 44.41 17.53
C ALA A 440 18.61 43.11 18.17
N HIS A 441 19.47 42.42 18.94
CA HIS A 441 19.17 41.13 19.59
C HIS A 441 18.61 40.07 18.62
N GLY A 442 18.99 40.15 17.35
CA GLY A 442 18.48 39.26 16.31
C GLY A 442 17.02 39.51 15.91
N GLU A 443 16.44 40.68 16.19
CA GLU A 443 15.03 40.98 15.92
C GLU A 443 14.81 42.08 14.87
N ALA A 444 13.86 41.85 13.98
CA ALA A 444 13.20 42.85 13.14
C ALA A 444 11.68 42.80 13.42
N TYR A 445 10.94 43.78 12.91
CA TYR A 445 9.51 43.88 13.18
C TYR A 445 8.73 44.16 11.90
N VAL A 446 7.53 43.59 11.80
CA VAL A 446 6.54 43.99 10.80
C VAL A 446 5.43 44.74 11.53
N VAL A 447 5.03 45.91 11.01
CA VAL A 447 3.92 46.67 11.59
C VAL A 447 2.61 45.93 11.34
N HIS A 448 1.95 45.50 12.41
CA HIS A 448 0.63 44.87 12.34
C HIS A 448 -0.52 45.87 12.35
N ALA A 449 -0.38 46.90 13.16
CA ALA A 449 -1.32 47.99 13.25
C ALA A 449 -0.59 49.25 13.72
N GLY A 450 -1.08 50.41 13.31
CA GLY A 450 -0.54 51.71 13.70
C GLY A 450 0.60 52.23 12.83
N THR A 451 1.23 53.29 13.32
CA THR A 451 2.25 54.06 12.59
C THR A 451 3.51 54.24 13.45
N VAL A 452 4.69 53.99 12.87
CA VAL A 452 6.00 54.14 13.51
C VAL A 452 6.82 55.21 12.80
N GLU A 453 7.41 56.14 13.55
CA GLU A 453 8.37 57.11 13.03
C GLU A 453 9.80 56.63 13.23
N ILE A 454 10.59 56.68 12.15
CA ILE A 454 12.04 56.44 12.18
C ILE A 454 12.75 57.78 12.31
N ARG A 455 13.55 57.94 13.36
CA ARG A 455 14.26 59.18 13.70
C ARG A 455 15.74 58.92 13.81
N LYS A 456 16.56 59.85 13.33
CA LYS A 456 18.02 59.76 13.45
C LYS A 456 18.59 61.08 13.94
N ARG A 457 19.66 61.01 14.73
CA ARG A 457 20.36 62.20 15.21
C ARG A 457 21.42 62.64 14.21
N PHE A 458 21.34 63.89 13.75
CA PHE A 458 22.35 64.55 12.93
C PHE A 458 22.78 65.84 13.63
N ASP A 459 24.07 66.04 13.86
CA ASP A 459 24.65 67.26 14.46
C ASP A 459 23.92 67.73 15.75
N GLY A 460 23.52 66.77 16.59
CA GLY A 460 22.82 67.02 17.85
C GLY A 460 21.29 67.21 17.74
N ALA A 461 20.72 67.30 16.53
CA ALA A 461 19.29 67.42 16.30
C ALA A 461 18.67 66.10 15.81
N GLU A 462 17.49 65.73 16.34
CA GLU A 462 16.73 64.58 15.81
C GLU A 462 15.93 65.00 14.58
N ARG A 463 16.10 64.26 13.48
CA ARG A 463 15.34 64.41 12.25
C ARG A 463 14.52 63.15 11.99
N ARG A 464 13.28 63.32 11.55
CA ARG A 464 12.44 62.22 11.06
C ARG A 464 12.93 61.81 9.68
N LEU A 465 13.33 60.55 9.54
CA LEU A 465 13.79 59.96 8.29
C LEU A 465 12.64 59.36 7.49
N ASN A 466 11.72 58.67 8.17
CA ASN A 466 10.63 57.97 7.50
C ASN A 466 9.47 57.69 8.46
N THR A 467 8.33 57.32 7.90
CA THR A 467 7.14 56.86 8.63
C THR A 467 6.72 55.51 8.07
N MET A 468 6.60 54.51 8.95
CA MET A 468 6.27 53.13 8.60
C MET A 468 4.83 52.82 9.03
N GLY A 469 4.03 52.29 8.10
CA GLY A 469 2.65 51.85 8.33
C GLY A 469 2.47 50.33 8.26
N GLU A 470 1.22 49.89 8.33
CA GLU A 470 0.85 48.47 8.31
C GLU A 470 1.50 47.69 7.15
N GLY A 471 2.07 46.53 7.47
CA GLY A 471 2.75 45.64 6.53
C GLY A 471 4.19 46.04 6.22
N GLU A 472 4.68 47.18 6.70
CA GLU A 472 6.08 47.55 6.50
C GLU A 472 7.01 46.86 7.50
N LEU A 473 8.18 46.46 6.99
CA LEU A 473 9.26 45.85 7.77
C LEU A 473 10.14 46.96 8.37
N LEU A 474 10.50 46.88 9.64
CA LEU A 474 11.45 47.80 10.27
C LEU A 474 12.50 47.06 11.07
N GLY A 475 13.69 47.67 11.17
CA GLY A 475 14.81 47.13 11.93
C GLY A 475 15.59 46.02 11.21
N GLU A 476 15.23 45.69 9.98
CA GLU A 476 15.87 44.68 9.14
C GLU A 476 17.34 45.01 8.81
N MET A 477 17.66 46.30 8.72
CA MET A 477 19.02 46.77 8.41
C MET A 477 20.05 46.28 9.42
N ALA A 478 19.68 46.24 10.69
CA ALA A 478 20.57 45.79 11.76
C ALA A 478 20.89 44.30 11.63
N LEU A 479 19.93 43.50 11.15
CA LEU A 479 20.10 42.07 10.91
C LEU A 479 20.96 41.83 9.66
N PHE A 480 20.68 42.50 8.54
CA PHE A 480 21.45 42.34 7.31
C PHE A 480 22.90 42.81 7.44
N ARG A 481 23.12 43.93 8.13
CA ARG A 481 24.46 44.48 8.34
C ARG A 481 25.20 43.83 9.49
N LYS A 482 24.52 43.04 10.33
CA LYS A 482 25.05 42.54 11.61
C LYS A 482 25.67 43.67 12.44
N ALA A 483 24.93 44.77 12.55
CA ALA A 483 25.38 46.02 13.18
C ALA A 483 24.28 46.58 14.10
N PRO A 484 24.60 47.49 15.03
CA PRO A 484 23.61 48.15 15.87
C PRO A 484 22.52 48.89 15.07
N ARG A 485 21.39 49.19 15.72
CA ARG A 485 20.26 49.92 15.11
C ARG A 485 20.74 51.24 14.49
N SER A 486 20.42 51.43 13.21
CA SER A 486 20.90 52.58 12.42
C SER A 486 20.13 53.89 12.65
N ALA A 487 19.01 53.81 13.37
CA ALA A 487 18.10 54.91 13.70
C ALA A 487 17.21 54.47 14.87
N SER A 488 16.56 55.43 15.54
CA SER A 488 15.54 55.19 16.56
C SER A 488 14.18 54.95 15.92
N ALA A 489 13.35 54.08 16.50
CA ALA A 489 11.96 53.87 16.10
C ALA A 489 11.02 54.25 17.26
N VAL A 490 10.04 55.11 16.98
CA VAL A 490 9.10 55.64 17.97
C VAL A 490 7.67 55.44 17.47
N ALA A 491 6.79 54.91 18.32
CA ALA A 491 5.39 54.75 17.98
C ALA A 491 4.69 56.12 17.84
N ALA A 492 4.12 56.42 16.68
CA ALA A 492 3.36 57.65 16.45
C ALA A 492 1.87 57.50 16.80
N SER A 493 1.35 56.28 16.75
CA SER A 493 0.02 55.89 17.22
C SER A 493 0.13 54.74 18.22
N GLU A 494 -1.00 54.15 18.63
CA GLU A 494 -0.98 52.80 19.20
C GLU A 494 -0.48 51.84 18.12
N VAL A 495 0.58 51.08 18.44
CA VAL A 495 1.27 50.22 17.47
C VAL A 495 1.30 48.78 17.98
N GLU A 496 0.97 47.85 17.09
CA GLU A 496 1.20 46.41 17.29
C GLU A 496 2.23 45.93 16.27
N LEU A 497 3.28 45.25 16.74
CA LEU A 497 4.37 44.73 15.93
C LEU A 497 4.42 43.20 15.99
N LEU A 498 4.72 42.58 14.85
CA LEU A 498 5.09 41.17 14.77
C LEU A 498 6.61 41.04 14.82
N VAL A 499 7.13 40.28 15.79
CA VAL A 499 8.58 40.06 15.92
C VAL A 499 9.06 39.00 14.93
N VAL A 500 10.08 39.35 14.14
CA VAL A 500 10.73 38.45 13.17
C VAL A 500 12.18 38.25 13.61
N ARG A 501 12.50 37.02 14.03
CA ARG A 501 13.87 36.64 14.41
C ARG A 501 14.78 36.48 13.19
N SER A 502 16.07 36.74 13.37
CA SER A 502 17.10 36.71 12.33
C SER A 502 17.15 35.39 11.59
N GLU A 503 17.08 34.26 12.31
CA GLU A 503 17.11 32.93 11.70
C GLU A 503 15.89 32.70 10.80
N ARG A 504 14.72 33.20 11.23
CA ARG A 504 13.49 33.11 10.45
C ARG A 504 13.53 34.02 9.24
N LEU A 505 14.04 35.25 9.38
CA LEU A 505 14.20 36.20 8.28
C LEU A 505 15.17 35.64 7.22
N GLU A 506 16.33 35.13 7.65
CA GLU A 506 17.31 34.50 6.77
C GLU A 506 16.73 33.28 6.04
N TRP A 507 15.99 32.43 6.75
CA TRP A 507 15.31 31.29 6.14
C TRP A 507 14.30 31.73 5.07
N LEU A 508 13.51 32.76 5.36
CA LEU A 508 12.53 33.30 4.43
C LEU A 508 13.19 33.85 3.16
N ILE A 509 14.28 34.60 3.29
CA ILE A 509 15.02 35.15 2.14
C ILE A 509 15.68 34.06 1.31
N ARG A 510 16.23 33.01 1.93
CA ARG A 510 16.84 31.90 1.19
C ARG A 510 15.81 31.05 0.44
N ASN A 511 14.64 30.84 1.04
CA ASN A 511 13.68 29.86 0.56
C ASN A 511 12.51 30.47 -0.21
N ARG A 512 12.35 31.80 -0.24
CA ARG A 512 11.25 32.50 -0.93
C ARG A 512 11.78 33.60 -1.87
N PRO A 513 12.12 33.25 -3.13
CA PRO A 513 12.70 34.20 -4.10
C PRO A 513 11.87 35.47 -4.32
N GLN A 514 10.54 35.37 -4.27
CA GLN A 514 9.65 36.53 -4.43
C GLN A 514 9.80 37.54 -3.29
N LEU A 515 9.86 37.08 -2.04
CA LEU A 515 10.12 37.96 -0.89
C LEU A 515 11.49 38.64 -1.01
N THR A 516 12.50 37.90 -1.47
CA THR A 516 13.86 38.43 -1.69
C THR A 516 13.87 39.57 -2.69
N LEU A 517 13.15 39.44 -3.80
CA LEU A 517 13.02 40.51 -4.79
C LEU A 517 12.34 41.75 -4.21
N GLU A 518 11.31 41.58 -3.38
CA GLU A 518 10.63 42.71 -2.73
C GLU A 518 11.50 43.43 -1.70
N VAL A 519 12.31 42.68 -0.93
CA VAL A 519 13.31 43.26 -0.03
C VAL A 519 14.35 44.06 -0.81
N LEU A 520 14.87 43.51 -1.92
CA LEU A 520 15.86 44.19 -2.77
C LEU A 520 15.29 45.47 -3.39
N LYS A 521 14.06 45.40 -3.91
CA LYS A 521 13.37 46.56 -4.48
C LYS A 521 13.21 47.67 -3.45
N ARG A 522 12.76 47.34 -2.24
CA ARG A 522 12.61 48.30 -1.14
C ARG A 522 13.93 48.96 -0.74
N LEU A 523 15.01 48.18 -0.60
CA LEU A 523 16.33 48.74 -0.28
C LEU A 523 16.84 49.66 -1.40
N SER A 524 16.58 49.31 -2.66
CA SER A 524 16.87 50.17 -3.81
C SER A 524 16.11 51.49 -3.73
N ASP A 525 14.80 51.45 -3.45
CA ASP A 525 13.96 52.65 -3.32
C ASP A 525 14.44 53.56 -2.17
N GLN A 526 14.88 52.98 -1.05
CA GLN A 526 15.46 53.71 0.09
C GLN A 526 16.78 54.41 -0.25
N ILE A 527 17.64 53.80 -1.08
CA ILE A 527 18.88 54.43 -1.54
C ILE A 527 18.54 55.63 -2.43
N VAL A 528 17.60 55.46 -3.37
CA VAL A 528 17.17 56.53 -4.27
C VAL A 528 16.53 57.69 -3.50
N SER A 529 15.72 57.41 -2.48
CA SER A 529 15.15 58.47 -1.64
C SER A 529 16.23 59.21 -0.84
N ALA A 530 17.19 58.49 -0.25
CA ALA A 530 18.28 59.09 0.51
C ALA A 530 19.19 59.98 -0.35
N ASP A 531 19.43 59.62 -1.61
CA ASP A 531 20.20 60.44 -2.54
C ASP A 531 19.44 61.70 -2.98
N ARG A 532 18.11 61.63 -3.16
CA ARG A 532 17.28 62.82 -3.42
C ARG A 532 17.27 63.80 -2.25
N ASP A 533 17.15 63.30 -1.03
CA ASP A 533 17.15 64.13 0.18
C ASP A 533 18.50 64.83 0.41
N ARG A 534 19.60 64.18 0.03
CA ARG A 534 20.95 64.79 0.00
C ARG A 534 21.07 65.87 -1.09
N ALA A 535 20.52 65.64 -2.27
CA ALA A 535 20.57 66.59 -3.38
C ALA A 535 19.67 67.83 -3.16
N GLY A 536 18.62 67.72 -2.33
CA GLY A 536 17.70 68.81 -2.00
C GLY A 536 18.07 69.67 -0.80
N SER A 537 19.17 69.37 -0.09
CA SER A 537 19.64 70.15 1.06
C SER A 537 20.62 71.25 0.57
N PRO A 538 20.34 72.56 0.77
CA PRO A 538 21.33 73.60 0.50
C PRO A 538 22.54 73.38 1.41
N GLY A 539 23.73 73.34 0.83
CA GLY A 539 25.01 73.18 1.54
C GLY A 539 25.39 74.37 2.40
#